data_AF-A0A387BH64-F1
#
_entry.id   AF-A0A387BH64-F1
#
_cell.length_a   1.000
_cell.length_b   1.000
_cell.length_c   1.000
_cell.angle_alpha   90.00
_cell.angle_beta   90.00
_cell.angle_gamma   90.00
#
_symmetry.space_group_name_H-M   'P 1'
#
loop_
_entity.id
_entity.type
_entity.pdbx_description
1 polymer ?
#
loop_
_entity_poly.entity_id
_entity_poly.type
_entity_poly.pdbx_seq_one_letter_code
_entity_poly.pdbx_strand_id
1 'polypeptide(L)'
;MMLLNKIKISTAFKIFLFISFLFFSFVSKNLTFADTSIPDTSLTIVKYKLSESQLQNSNLPKQPTGSILGANEAKDSSGNDLTIMSGVQYQIDEVIPSNDENVPFEIAPNNHSQVITTDDEGQATITLPAGIYRVTELQGAGVQNPAAPVIVQLPMTLQNGQFLNHVYLYPKSSVISAQKETTPLRNKEISNIPQTSGSESSLYPIYIALVIVICAGLYGVFIIKSEHYTK
;
A
#
# COMPACT_ATOMS: atom_id res chain seq x y z
N MET A 1 -33.64 -1.10 70.62
CA MET A 1 -33.57 0.36 70.43
C MET A 1 -32.16 0.80 70.79
N MET A 2 -31.25 0.87 69.81
CA MET A 2 -29.82 1.14 70.02
C MET A 2 -29.47 2.39 69.22
N LEU A 3 -29.00 3.41 69.94
CA LEU A 3 -28.79 4.78 69.49
C LEU A 3 -27.79 4.84 68.32
N LEU A 4 -28.26 5.29 67.15
CA LEU A 4 -27.42 5.68 66.03
C LEU A 4 -26.63 6.93 66.44
N ASN A 5 -25.33 6.75 66.66
CA ASN A 5 -24.41 7.81 67.04
C ASN A 5 -24.33 8.83 65.90
N LYS A 6 -24.76 10.08 66.14
CA LYS A 6 -24.67 11.16 65.15
C LYS A 6 -23.19 11.55 64.98
N ILE A 7 -22.53 10.98 63.98
CA ILE A 7 -21.17 11.37 63.58
C ILE A 7 -21.21 12.84 63.15
N LYS A 8 -20.65 13.73 63.98
CA LYS A 8 -20.47 15.14 63.64
C LYS A 8 -19.34 15.26 62.62
N ILE A 9 -19.71 15.23 61.35
CA ILE A 9 -18.78 15.48 60.25
C ILE A 9 -18.42 16.97 60.27
N SER A 10 -17.15 17.28 60.53
CA SER A 10 -16.61 18.64 60.52
C SER A 10 -16.84 19.31 59.16
N THR A 11 -17.12 20.61 59.16
CA THR A 11 -17.32 21.41 57.94
C THR A 11 -16.15 21.28 56.98
N ALA A 12 -14.92 21.17 57.49
CA ALA A 12 -13.72 20.94 56.69
C ALA A 12 -13.73 19.59 55.94
N PHE A 13 -14.26 18.53 56.57
CA PHE A 13 -14.35 17.21 55.95
C PHE A 13 -15.43 17.16 54.85
N LYS A 14 -16.52 17.92 55.00
CA LYS A 14 -17.54 18.07 53.94
C LYS A 14 -16.99 18.80 52.72
N ILE A 15 -16.20 19.85 52.95
CA ILE A 15 -15.53 20.60 51.87
C ILE A 15 -14.52 19.71 51.15
N PHE A 16 -13.74 18.91 51.89
CA PHE A 16 -12.79 17.96 51.30
C PHE A 16 -13.49 16.92 50.41
N LEU A 17 -14.60 16.32 50.88
CA LEU A 17 -15.39 15.39 50.06
C LEU A 17 -15.98 16.05 48.83
N PHE A 18 -16.47 17.29 48.94
CA PHE A 18 -17.02 18.04 47.82
C PHE A 18 -15.95 18.36 46.76
N ILE A 19 -14.75 18.79 47.18
CA ILE A 19 -13.63 19.06 46.28
C ILE A 19 -13.13 17.76 45.62
N SER A 20 -13.05 16.66 46.38
CA SER A 20 -12.67 15.35 45.84
C SER A 20 -13.67 14.85 44.79
N PHE A 21 -14.97 15.02 45.02
CA PHE A 21 -16.02 14.69 44.04
C PHE A 21 -15.95 15.57 42.78
N LEU A 22 -15.60 16.85 42.94
CA LEU A 22 -15.44 17.79 41.83
C LEU A 22 -14.19 17.45 40.99
N PHE A 23 -13.09 17.03 41.63
CA PHE A 23 -11.90 16.50 40.96
C PHE A 23 -12.17 15.19 40.21
N PHE A 24 -12.91 14.26 40.82
CA PHE A 24 -13.25 12.98 40.19
C PHE A 24 -14.14 13.17 38.95
N SER A 25 -15.06 14.14 39.00
CA SER A 25 -15.89 14.53 37.86
C SER A 25 -15.11 15.21 36.74
N PHE A 26 -13.98 15.86 37.05
CA PHE A 26 -13.11 16.51 36.07
C PHE A 26 -12.19 15.51 35.36
N VAL A 27 -11.66 14.52 36.09
CA VAL A 27 -10.81 13.46 35.50
C VAL A 27 -11.62 12.52 34.60
N SER A 28 -12.87 12.21 34.98
CA SER A 28 -13.72 11.27 34.22
C SER A 28 -14.11 11.76 32.82
N LYS A 29 -14.05 13.08 32.54
CA LYS A 29 -14.41 13.64 31.23
C LYS A 29 -13.29 13.62 30.20
N ASN A 30 -12.06 13.29 30.61
CA ASN A 30 -10.87 13.28 29.74
C ASN A 30 -10.29 11.88 29.52
N LEU A 31 -10.97 10.83 29.99
CA LEU A 31 -10.65 9.45 29.61
C LEU A 31 -11.24 9.17 28.23
N THR A 32 -10.53 9.58 27.18
CA THR A 32 -10.75 9.04 25.84
C THR A 32 -10.16 7.63 25.84
N PHE A 33 -11.02 6.62 25.83
CA PHE A 33 -10.57 5.26 25.52
C PHE A 33 -9.98 5.30 24.10
N ALA A 34 -8.75 4.82 23.95
CA ALA A 34 -8.19 4.60 22.62
C ALA A 34 -9.15 3.66 21.88
N ASP A 35 -9.73 4.14 20.78
CA ASP A 35 -10.52 3.30 19.90
C ASP A 35 -9.64 2.14 19.46
N THR A 36 -10.05 0.93 19.82
CA THR A 36 -9.32 -0.31 19.49
C THR A 36 -9.78 -0.85 18.14
N SER A 37 -10.58 -0.08 17.38
CA SER A 37 -10.87 -0.39 15.99
C SER A 37 -9.56 -0.51 15.22
N ILE A 38 -9.37 -1.66 14.56
CA ILE A 38 -8.36 -1.78 13.52
C ILE A 38 -8.77 -0.73 12.48
N PRO A 39 -7.90 0.23 12.11
CA PRO A 39 -8.28 1.26 11.16
C PRO A 39 -8.75 0.59 9.88
N ASP A 40 -9.95 0.92 9.43
CA ASP A 40 -10.49 0.41 8.17
C ASP A 40 -9.50 0.75 7.06
N THR A 41 -8.94 -0.27 6.42
CA THR A 41 -8.09 -0.10 5.24
C THR A 41 -8.88 -0.35 3.98
N SER A 42 -8.50 0.28 2.88
CA SER A 42 -9.24 0.20 1.62
C SER A 42 -8.31 0.09 0.42
N LEU A 43 -8.84 -0.60 -0.59
CA LEU A 43 -8.25 -0.71 -1.90
C LEU A 43 -9.24 -0.15 -2.92
N THR A 44 -8.78 0.75 -3.77
CA THR A 44 -9.50 1.17 -4.97
C THR A 44 -8.73 0.74 -6.21
N ILE A 45 -9.43 0.11 -7.15
CA ILE A 45 -8.90 -0.24 -8.47
C ILE A 45 -9.50 0.77 -9.45
N VAL A 46 -8.65 1.41 -10.27
CA VAL A 46 -9.08 2.34 -11.32
C VAL A 46 -8.68 1.76 -12.67
N LYS A 47 -9.66 1.39 -13.49
CA LYS A 47 -9.42 0.69 -14.74
C LYS A 47 -9.57 1.61 -15.95
N TYR A 48 -8.55 1.59 -16.80
CA TYR A 48 -8.56 2.24 -18.11
C TYR A 48 -8.62 1.22 -19.25
N LYS A 49 -9.27 1.63 -20.35
CA LYS A 49 -9.21 0.98 -21.66
C LYS A 49 -7.86 1.33 -22.27
N LEU A 50 -7.01 0.33 -22.39
CA LEU A 50 -5.71 0.47 -23.04
C LEU A 50 -5.75 -0.27 -24.37
N SER A 51 -5.34 0.40 -25.44
CA SER A 51 -4.97 -0.29 -26.68
C SER A 51 -3.64 -1.03 -26.48
N GLU A 52 -3.30 -1.92 -27.41
CA GLU A 52 -2.04 -2.66 -27.37
C GLU A 52 -0.81 -1.73 -27.36
N SER A 53 -0.88 -0.59 -28.06
CA SER A 53 0.18 0.42 -28.04
C SER A 53 0.26 1.19 -26.72
N GLN A 54 -0.86 1.35 -26.01
CA GLN A 54 -0.93 2.04 -24.71
C GLN A 54 -0.51 1.15 -23.53
N LEU A 55 -0.52 -0.18 -23.68
CA LEU A 55 -0.01 -1.08 -22.64
C LEU A 55 1.46 -0.82 -22.31
N GLN A 56 2.26 -0.58 -23.35
CA GLN A 56 3.71 -0.37 -23.20
C GLN A 56 4.06 1.08 -22.93
N ASN A 57 3.19 2.02 -23.31
CA ASN A 57 3.51 3.44 -23.34
C ASN A 57 2.60 4.33 -22.48
N SER A 58 1.76 3.77 -21.59
CA SER A 58 0.96 4.59 -20.67
C SER A 58 1.76 5.04 -19.44
N ASN A 59 1.47 6.25 -18.95
CA ASN A 59 2.08 6.81 -17.73
C ASN A 59 1.46 6.27 -16.43
N LEU A 60 0.57 5.28 -16.52
CA LEU A 60 -0.06 4.70 -15.34
C LEU A 60 1.00 4.04 -14.42
N PRO A 61 0.90 4.23 -13.09
CA PRO A 61 1.78 3.63 -12.11
C PRO A 61 1.81 2.10 -12.21
N LYS A 62 3.00 1.52 -11.99
CA LYS A 62 3.17 0.06 -11.87
C LYS A 62 2.89 -0.45 -10.45
N GLN A 63 2.92 0.44 -9.47
CA GLN A 63 2.75 0.14 -8.05
C GLN A 63 1.55 0.90 -7.50
N PRO A 64 0.92 0.43 -6.41
CA PRO A 64 -0.17 1.15 -5.77
C PRO A 64 0.25 2.56 -5.33
N THR A 65 -0.68 3.52 -5.38
CA THR A 65 -0.46 4.92 -4.98
C THR A 65 -1.36 5.30 -3.81
N GLY A 66 -1.02 6.38 -3.10
CA GLY A 66 -1.84 6.92 -2.00
C GLY A 66 -2.97 7.86 -2.42
N SER A 67 -3.04 8.19 -3.72
CA SER A 67 -4.05 9.09 -4.27
C SER A 67 -4.44 8.68 -5.69
N ILE A 68 -5.64 9.10 -6.10
CA ILE A 68 -6.06 9.02 -7.49
C ILE A 68 -5.11 9.85 -8.38
N LEU A 69 -4.87 9.39 -9.61
CA LEU A 69 -4.09 10.14 -10.59
C LEU A 69 -4.75 11.48 -10.90
N GLY A 70 -3.94 12.53 -10.99
CA GLY A 70 -4.37 13.81 -11.50
C GLY A 70 -4.67 13.76 -13.00
N ALA A 71 -5.37 14.77 -13.50
CA ALA A 71 -5.76 14.88 -14.92
C ALA A 71 -4.57 14.82 -15.90
N ASN A 72 -3.37 15.21 -15.46
CA ASN A 72 -2.16 15.17 -16.28
C ASN A 72 -1.43 13.81 -16.24
N GLU A 73 -1.81 12.92 -15.33
CA GLU A 73 -1.13 11.64 -15.11
C GLU A 73 -1.90 10.47 -15.74
N ALA A 74 -3.23 10.59 -15.87
CA ALA A 74 -4.09 9.63 -16.56
C ALA A 74 -4.00 9.76 -18.10
N LYS A 75 -2.78 9.79 -18.64
CA LYS A 75 -2.47 10.00 -20.05
C LYS A 75 -1.57 8.90 -20.63
N ASP A 76 -1.64 8.72 -21.94
CA ASP A 76 -0.63 7.95 -22.66
C ASP A 76 0.68 8.73 -22.82
N SER A 77 1.74 8.08 -23.34
CA SER A 77 3.04 8.70 -23.61
C SER A 77 2.98 9.88 -24.57
N SER A 78 1.91 9.98 -25.36
CA SER A 78 1.69 11.05 -26.32
C SER A 78 0.88 12.21 -25.72
N GLY A 79 0.46 12.11 -24.46
CA GLY A 79 -0.30 13.13 -23.74
C GLY A 79 -1.82 13.05 -23.95
N ASN A 80 -2.32 12.01 -24.63
CA ASN A 80 -3.75 11.82 -24.81
C ASN A 80 -4.38 11.22 -23.55
N ASP A 81 -5.61 11.62 -23.26
CA ASP A 81 -6.35 11.09 -22.11
C ASP A 81 -6.69 9.62 -22.29
N LEU A 82 -6.52 8.85 -21.21
CA LEU A 82 -6.94 7.46 -21.16
C LEU A 82 -8.44 7.39 -20.85
N THR A 83 -9.14 6.46 -21.50
CA THR A 83 -10.58 6.25 -21.28
C THR A 83 -10.80 5.25 -20.15
N ILE A 84 -11.67 5.55 -19.18
CA ILE A 84 -12.04 4.63 -18.11
C ILE A 84 -12.86 3.42 -18.60
N MET A 85 -12.88 2.34 -17.81
CA MET A 85 -13.57 1.09 -18.14
C MET A 85 -14.40 0.55 -16.97
N SER A 86 -15.71 0.50 -17.18
CA SER A 86 -16.68 -0.11 -16.27
C SER A 86 -16.87 -1.62 -16.52
N GLY A 87 -17.46 -2.31 -15.54
CA GLY A 87 -17.86 -3.71 -15.65
C GLY A 87 -16.73 -4.74 -15.56
N VAL A 88 -15.51 -4.34 -15.18
CA VAL A 88 -14.37 -5.24 -15.05
C VAL A 88 -14.36 -5.86 -13.66
N GLN A 89 -14.27 -7.19 -13.60
CA GLN A 89 -14.29 -7.94 -12.35
C GLN A 89 -12.89 -8.24 -11.83
N TYR A 90 -12.72 -8.15 -10.51
CA TYR A 90 -11.49 -8.47 -9.81
C TYR A 90 -11.78 -9.41 -8.65
N GLN A 91 -11.00 -10.47 -8.56
CA GLN A 91 -10.96 -11.34 -7.38
C GLN A 91 -9.87 -10.85 -6.43
N ILE A 92 -10.26 -10.64 -5.17
CA ILE A 92 -9.39 -10.24 -4.07
C ILE A 92 -9.27 -11.44 -3.14
N ASP A 93 -8.07 -12.00 -3.05
CA ASP A 93 -7.75 -13.10 -2.14
C ASP A 93 -6.81 -12.63 -1.03
N GLU A 94 -7.07 -12.96 0.22
CA GLU A 94 -6.07 -12.89 1.28
C GLU A 94 -5.00 -13.96 1.09
N VAL A 95 -3.74 -13.55 1.17
CA VAL A 95 -2.57 -14.42 0.95
C VAL A 95 -1.57 -14.29 2.10
N ILE A 96 -0.76 -15.33 2.27
CA ILE A 96 0.36 -15.36 3.20
C ILE A 96 1.66 -15.64 2.45
N PRO A 97 2.82 -15.20 2.96
CA PRO A 97 4.10 -15.59 2.41
C PRO A 97 4.25 -17.11 2.42
N SER A 98 4.76 -17.64 1.32
CA SER A 98 4.98 -19.07 1.14
C SER A 98 6.46 -19.40 1.31
N ASN A 99 6.74 -20.66 1.65
CA ASN A 99 8.10 -21.20 1.74
C ASN A 99 8.61 -21.75 0.39
N ASP A 100 7.79 -21.75 -0.66
CA ASP A 100 8.18 -22.14 -2.02
C ASP A 100 8.75 -20.92 -2.78
N GLU A 101 10.01 -21.01 -3.19
CA GLU A 101 10.70 -19.94 -3.94
C GLU A 101 10.02 -19.61 -5.27
N ASN A 102 9.26 -20.55 -5.87
CA ASN A 102 8.56 -20.34 -7.13
C ASN A 102 7.18 -19.72 -6.95
N VAL A 103 6.61 -19.83 -5.75
CA VAL A 103 5.27 -19.35 -5.41
C VAL A 103 5.38 -18.53 -4.14
N PRO A 104 5.79 -17.25 -4.21
CA PRO A 104 6.14 -16.45 -3.03
C PRO A 104 4.95 -16.15 -2.11
N PHE A 105 3.72 -16.31 -2.60
CA PHE A 105 2.50 -16.10 -1.84
C PHE A 105 1.49 -17.22 -2.12
N GLU A 106 0.91 -17.77 -1.06
CA GLU A 106 -0.15 -18.77 -1.12
C GLU A 106 -1.45 -18.24 -0.52
N ILE A 107 -2.57 -18.86 -0.88
CA ILE A 107 -3.88 -18.49 -0.33
C ILE A 107 -3.90 -18.73 1.18
N ALA A 108 -4.36 -17.74 1.93
CA ALA A 108 -4.51 -17.88 3.37
C ALA A 108 -5.49 -19.04 3.69
N PRO A 109 -5.23 -19.89 4.70
CA PRO A 109 -6.09 -21.02 5.03
C PRO A 109 -7.57 -20.66 5.29
N ASN A 110 -7.82 -19.45 5.80
CA ASN A 110 -9.14 -18.89 6.05
C ASN A 110 -9.46 -17.71 5.12
N ASN A 111 -8.93 -17.75 3.89
CA ASN A 111 -9.06 -16.66 2.92
C ASN A 111 -10.52 -16.22 2.74
N HIS A 112 -10.75 -14.92 2.92
CA HIS A 112 -11.95 -14.25 2.47
C HIS A 112 -11.77 -13.76 1.02
N SER A 113 -12.12 -14.64 0.06
CA SER A 113 -12.15 -14.26 -1.35
C SER A 113 -13.39 -13.42 -1.66
N GLN A 114 -13.19 -12.26 -2.30
CA GLN A 114 -14.28 -11.38 -2.73
C GLN A 114 -14.12 -11.00 -4.19
N VAL A 115 -15.24 -10.90 -4.92
CA VAL A 115 -15.26 -10.37 -6.28
C VAL A 115 -15.88 -8.99 -6.25
N ILE A 116 -15.15 -8.00 -6.79
CA ILE A 116 -15.62 -6.63 -6.96
C ILE A 116 -15.63 -6.27 -8.44
N THR A 117 -16.50 -5.34 -8.83
CA THR A 117 -16.68 -4.92 -10.22
C THR A 117 -16.50 -3.42 -10.35
N THR A 118 -15.86 -2.95 -11.42
CA THR A 118 -15.74 -1.50 -11.67
C THR A 118 -17.10 -0.88 -12.02
N ASP A 119 -17.39 0.26 -11.39
CA ASP A 119 -18.55 1.10 -11.64
C ASP A 119 -18.43 1.91 -12.94
N ASP A 120 -19.39 2.80 -13.19
CA ASP A 120 -19.44 3.65 -14.38
C ASP A 120 -18.29 4.67 -14.46
N GLU A 121 -17.67 5.00 -13.32
CA GLU A 121 -16.44 5.78 -13.20
C GLU A 121 -15.18 4.93 -13.42
N GLY A 122 -15.33 3.63 -13.67
CA GLY A 122 -14.23 2.70 -13.87
C GLY A 122 -13.50 2.35 -12.58
N GLN A 123 -14.13 2.53 -11.42
CA GLN A 123 -13.56 2.30 -10.10
C GLN A 123 -14.21 1.12 -9.39
N ALA A 124 -13.41 0.36 -8.64
CA ALA A 124 -13.92 -0.66 -7.72
C ALA A 124 -13.26 -0.46 -6.37
N THR A 125 -14.04 -0.22 -5.31
CA THR A 125 -13.53 0.04 -3.96
C THR A 125 -14.01 -1.02 -2.98
N ILE A 126 -13.11 -1.46 -2.11
CA ILE A 126 -13.38 -2.46 -1.08
C ILE A 126 -12.67 -2.08 0.22
N THR A 127 -13.38 -2.22 1.34
CA THR A 127 -12.79 -2.14 2.68
C THR A 127 -12.29 -3.52 3.09
N LEU A 128 -11.05 -3.60 3.52
CA LEU A 128 -10.38 -4.82 3.91
C LEU A 128 -9.73 -4.63 5.29
N PRO A 129 -9.63 -5.69 6.10
CA PRO A 129 -8.74 -5.72 7.26
C PRO A 129 -7.27 -5.49 6.85
N ALA A 130 -6.41 -5.25 7.83
CA ALA A 130 -4.97 -5.28 7.61
C ALA A 130 -4.53 -6.70 7.20
N GLY A 131 -3.74 -6.81 6.13
CA GLY A 131 -3.35 -8.10 5.54
C GLY A 131 -2.58 -7.94 4.24
N ILE A 132 -2.25 -9.08 3.61
CA ILE A 132 -1.66 -9.12 2.28
C ILE A 132 -2.70 -9.73 1.34
N TYR A 133 -2.95 -9.05 0.23
CA TYR A 133 -4.00 -9.40 -0.72
C TYR A 133 -3.42 -9.60 -2.12
N ARG A 134 -3.91 -10.60 -2.82
CA ARG A 134 -3.70 -10.79 -4.24
C ARG A 134 -4.92 -10.30 -5.00
N VAL A 135 -4.69 -9.31 -5.86
CA VAL A 135 -5.69 -8.72 -6.74
C VAL A 135 -5.53 -9.33 -8.12
N THR A 136 -6.55 -10.07 -8.56
CA THR A 136 -6.55 -10.78 -9.84
C THR A 136 -7.65 -10.22 -10.72
N GLU A 137 -7.29 -9.66 -11.87
CA GLU A 137 -8.28 -9.27 -12.88
C GLU A 137 -8.87 -10.53 -13.53
N LEU A 138 -10.20 -10.60 -13.60
CA LEU A 138 -10.89 -11.74 -14.20
C LEU A 138 -11.12 -11.50 -15.70
N GLN A 139 -10.99 -12.57 -16.48
CA GLN A 139 -11.33 -12.53 -17.90
C GLN A 139 -12.85 -12.30 -18.06
N GLY A 140 -13.23 -11.43 -18.99
CA GLY A 140 -14.64 -11.05 -19.16
C GLY A 140 -14.90 -10.23 -20.42
N ALA A 141 -16.12 -9.70 -20.53
CA ALA A 141 -16.52 -8.86 -21.65
C ALA A 141 -15.68 -7.57 -21.68
N GLY A 142 -14.67 -7.55 -22.56
CA GLY A 142 -13.76 -6.41 -22.74
C GLY A 142 -12.34 -6.63 -22.20
N VAL A 143 -12.10 -7.67 -21.39
CA VAL A 143 -10.77 -8.06 -20.90
C VAL A 143 -10.49 -9.50 -21.34
N GLN A 144 -9.75 -9.66 -22.45
CA GLN A 144 -9.38 -10.99 -22.97
C GLN A 144 -8.08 -11.50 -22.39
N ASN A 145 -7.13 -10.58 -22.15
CA ASN A 145 -5.84 -10.86 -21.54
C ASN A 145 -5.76 -10.08 -20.23
N PRO A 146 -6.19 -10.68 -19.10
CA PRO A 146 -6.11 -10.02 -17.81
C PRO A 146 -4.69 -9.60 -17.46
N ALA A 147 -4.57 -8.53 -16.69
CA ALA A 147 -3.30 -8.10 -16.12
C ALA A 147 -2.74 -9.19 -15.20
N ALA A 148 -1.40 -9.22 -15.07
CA ALA A 148 -0.76 -10.06 -14.07
C ALA A 148 -1.30 -9.73 -12.67
N PRO A 149 -1.52 -10.73 -11.80
CA PRO A 149 -1.96 -10.50 -10.43
C PRO A 149 -1.02 -9.57 -9.67
N VAL A 150 -1.58 -8.72 -8.82
CA VAL A 150 -0.81 -7.75 -8.01
C VAL A 150 -0.94 -8.10 -6.54
N ILE A 151 0.19 -8.10 -5.83
CA ILE A 151 0.21 -8.26 -4.37
C ILE A 151 0.17 -6.89 -3.71
N VAL A 152 -0.77 -6.71 -2.78
CA VAL A 152 -1.00 -5.45 -2.06
C VAL A 152 -0.99 -5.74 -0.56
N GLN A 153 -0.11 -5.06 0.17
CA GLN A 153 -0.13 -5.08 1.63
C GLN A 153 -0.95 -3.89 2.14
N LEU A 154 -1.90 -4.14 3.03
CA LEU A 154 -2.68 -3.13 3.71
C LEU A 154 -2.46 -3.22 5.23
N PRO A 155 -2.27 -2.09 5.91
CA PRO A 155 -1.90 -0.78 5.35
C PRO A 155 -0.51 -0.84 4.66
N MET A 156 -0.27 0.06 3.72
CA MET A 156 0.99 0.15 2.96
C MET A 156 1.88 1.27 3.49
N THR A 157 3.17 1.01 3.66
CA THR A 157 4.17 2.06 3.89
C THR A 157 4.92 2.33 2.59
N LEU A 158 4.82 3.55 2.06
CA LEU A 158 5.59 3.99 0.91
C LEU A 158 7.08 4.18 1.26
N GLN A 159 7.94 4.20 0.25
CA GLN A 159 9.40 4.38 0.45
C GLN A 159 9.78 5.68 1.18
N ASN A 160 8.93 6.71 1.10
CA ASN A 160 9.10 7.98 1.82
C ASN A 160 8.65 7.91 3.29
N GLY A 161 8.26 6.73 3.79
CA GLY A 161 7.77 6.50 5.15
C GLY A 161 6.28 6.84 5.36
N GLN A 162 5.57 7.27 4.32
CA GLN A 162 4.13 7.58 4.42
C GLN A 162 3.33 6.29 4.59
N PHE A 163 2.49 6.28 5.61
CA PHE A 163 1.56 5.19 5.89
C PHE A 163 0.22 5.43 5.19
N LEU A 164 -0.27 4.43 4.46
CA LEU A 164 -1.46 4.50 3.65
C LEU A 164 -2.46 3.42 4.11
N ASN A 165 -3.59 3.89 4.64
CA ASN A 165 -4.74 3.02 4.89
C ASN A 165 -5.56 2.80 3.61
N HIS A 166 -5.45 3.70 2.63
CA HIS A 166 -6.12 3.61 1.33
C HIS A 166 -5.07 3.59 0.23
N VAL A 167 -5.13 2.60 -0.65
CA VAL A 167 -4.29 2.54 -1.86
C VAL A 167 -5.10 2.46 -3.15
N TYR A 168 -4.53 3.00 -4.23
CA TYR A 168 -5.10 2.98 -5.58
C TYR A 168 -4.25 2.10 -6.49
N LEU A 169 -4.89 1.20 -7.25
CA LEU A 169 -4.24 0.30 -8.20
C LEU A 169 -4.71 0.59 -9.63
N TYR A 170 -3.79 0.52 -10.60
CA TYR A 170 -4.04 0.80 -12.02
C TYR A 170 -3.64 -0.38 -12.93
N PRO A 171 -4.45 -1.46 -13.02
CA PRO A 171 -4.11 -2.64 -13.81
C PRO A 171 -3.95 -2.33 -15.30
N LYS A 172 -2.87 -2.87 -15.90
CA LYS A 172 -2.55 -2.72 -17.32
C LYS A 172 -2.93 -3.99 -18.10
N SER A 173 -4.08 -3.95 -18.77
CA SER A 173 -4.56 -5.00 -19.68
C SER A 173 -5.26 -4.39 -20.89
N SER A 174 -5.12 -5.01 -22.07
CA SER A 174 -5.68 -4.47 -23.31
C SER A 174 -7.15 -4.83 -23.49
N VAL A 175 -7.87 -3.91 -24.13
CA VAL A 175 -9.23 -4.15 -24.61
C VAL A 175 -9.20 -4.55 -26.08
N ILE A 176 -10.12 -5.42 -26.51
CA ILE A 176 -10.22 -5.84 -27.91
C ILE A 176 -10.41 -4.61 -28.80
N SER A 177 -9.53 -4.42 -29.77
CA SER A 177 -9.81 -3.53 -30.89
C SER A 177 -10.85 -4.23 -31.77
N ALA A 178 -12.10 -3.76 -31.76
CA ALA A 178 -13.08 -4.19 -32.73
C ALA A 178 -12.62 -3.70 -34.11
N GLN A 179 -11.85 -4.55 -34.83
CA GLN A 179 -11.85 -4.77 -36.28
C GLN A 179 -10.48 -5.28 -36.77
N LYS A 180 -10.34 -6.60 -36.92
CA LYS A 180 -10.13 -7.20 -38.25
C LYS A 180 -10.37 -8.72 -38.23
N GLU A 181 -11.18 -9.15 -39.18
CA GLU A 181 -11.44 -10.55 -39.52
C GLU A 181 -10.17 -11.32 -39.91
N THR A 182 -10.16 -12.59 -39.46
CA THR A 182 -9.53 -13.81 -40.02
C THR A 182 -8.25 -13.73 -40.87
N THR A 183 -7.18 -14.41 -40.40
CA THR A 183 -6.54 -15.55 -41.12
C THR A 183 -5.66 -16.37 -40.16
N PRO A 184 -5.60 -17.72 -40.26
CA PRO A 184 -4.87 -18.58 -39.32
C PRO A 184 -3.43 -18.87 -39.74
N LEU A 185 -2.68 -19.47 -38.79
CA LEU A 185 -1.34 -20.06 -38.84
C LEU A 185 -0.15 -19.08 -38.69
N ARG A 186 0.61 -19.27 -37.60
CA ARG A 186 1.82 -20.13 -37.65
C ARG A 186 2.37 -20.35 -36.24
N ASN A 187 2.51 -21.62 -35.88
CA ASN A 187 3.29 -22.10 -34.74
C ASN A 187 4.68 -21.43 -34.73
N LYS A 188 5.01 -20.67 -33.69
CA LYS A 188 6.38 -20.27 -33.37
C LYS A 188 6.65 -20.62 -31.91
N GLU A 189 7.19 -21.82 -31.78
CA GLU A 189 8.25 -22.23 -30.85
C GLU A 189 8.49 -21.32 -29.63
N ILE A 190 8.23 -21.92 -28.47
CA ILE A 190 8.54 -21.39 -27.14
C ILE A 190 10.06 -21.24 -27.03
N SER A 191 10.53 -19.99 -26.98
CA SER A 191 11.79 -19.66 -26.35
C SER A 191 11.73 -18.18 -25.97
N ASN A 192 11.28 -17.90 -24.75
CA ASN A 192 11.60 -16.66 -24.05
C ASN A 192 11.63 -16.96 -22.55
N ILE A 193 12.85 -17.22 -22.09
CA ILE A 193 13.28 -17.08 -20.70
C ILE A 193 12.87 -15.68 -20.23
N PRO A 194 12.35 -15.48 -19.01
CA PRO A 194 12.11 -14.14 -18.50
C PRO A 194 13.44 -13.35 -18.50
N GLN A 195 13.52 -12.30 -19.31
CA GLN A 195 14.55 -11.29 -19.16
C GLN A 195 14.28 -10.54 -17.85
N THR A 196 15.13 -10.77 -16.85
CA THR A 196 15.29 -9.82 -15.76
C THR A 196 15.93 -8.57 -16.36
N SER A 197 15.13 -7.55 -16.69
CA SER A 197 15.65 -6.19 -16.76
C SER A 197 16.04 -5.79 -15.35
N GLY A 198 17.23 -6.22 -14.92
CA GLY A 198 17.95 -5.53 -13.87
C GLY A 198 18.14 -4.11 -14.37
N SER A 199 17.40 -3.17 -13.80
CA SER A 199 17.85 -1.79 -13.80
C SER A 199 19.23 -1.82 -13.17
N GLU A 200 20.27 -1.58 -13.98
CA GLU A 200 21.64 -1.38 -13.51
C GLU A 200 21.59 -0.54 -12.24
N SER A 201 21.78 -1.23 -11.11
CA SER A 201 21.85 -0.62 -9.80
C SER A 201 23.03 0.32 -9.86
N SER A 202 22.76 1.62 -10.02
CA SER A 202 23.80 2.64 -10.02
C SER A 202 24.57 2.46 -8.73
N LEU A 203 25.81 1.98 -8.80
CA LEU A 203 26.66 1.67 -7.64
C LEU A 203 27.15 2.94 -6.91
N TYR A 204 26.73 4.12 -7.40
CA TYR A 204 27.08 5.43 -6.83
C TYR A 204 26.83 5.58 -5.31
N PRO A 205 25.72 5.11 -4.69
CA PRO A 205 25.54 5.26 -3.25
C PRO A 205 26.49 4.34 -2.47
N ILE A 206 26.87 3.17 -3.03
CA ILE A 206 27.84 2.25 -2.41
C ILE A 206 29.26 2.84 -2.50
N TYR A 207 29.64 3.41 -3.65
CA TYR A 207 30.93 4.08 -3.79
C TYR A 207 31.06 5.31 -2.88
N ILE A 208 30.00 6.11 -2.72
CA ILE A 208 30.00 7.26 -1.80
C ILE A 208 30.14 6.79 -0.35
N ALA A 209 29.42 5.75 0.08
CA ALA A 209 29.54 5.20 1.43
C ALA A 209 30.97 4.70 1.70
N LEU A 210 31.61 4.04 0.74
CA LEU A 210 32.97 3.51 0.87
C LEU A 210 34.01 4.64 0.94
N VAL A 211 33.84 5.70 0.15
CA VAL A 211 34.71 6.90 0.21
C VAL A 211 34.57 7.62 1.56
N ILE A 212 33.35 7.75 2.11
CA ILE A 212 33.15 8.37 3.43
C ILE A 212 33.88 7.58 4.53
N VAL A 213 33.80 6.24 4.51
CA VAL A 213 34.47 5.38 5.49
C VAL A 213 35.99 5.50 5.39
N ILE A 214 36.54 5.52 4.17
CA ILE A 214 37.99 5.71 3.95
C ILE A 214 38.44 7.09 4.43
N CYS A 215 37.70 8.16 4.08
CA CYS A 215 38.03 9.52 4.51
C CYS A 215 37.98 9.67 6.04
N ALA A 216 36.97 9.12 6.70
CA ALA A 216 36.88 9.13 8.17
C ALA A 216 38.04 8.37 8.83
N GLY A 217 38.42 7.22 8.27
CA GLY A 217 39.57 6.44 8.74
C GLY A 217 40.90 7.18 8.58
N LEU A 218 41.15 7.78 7.41
CA LEU A 218 42.37 8.57 7.17
C LEU A 218 42.42 9.82 8.04
N TYR A 219 41.29 10.47 8.29
CA TYR A 219 41.21 11.64 9.18
C TYR A 219 41.56 11.28 10.63
N GLY A 220 41.07 10.14 11.12
CA GLY A 220 41.42 9.64 12.45
C GLY A 220 42.92 9.35 12.61
N VAL A 221 43.54 8.72 11.61
CA VAL A 221 44.99 8.45 11.62
C VAL A 221 45.80 9.75 11.54
N PHE A 222 45.33 10.76 10.79
CA PHE A 222 45.98 12.06 10.71
C PHE A 222 45.97 12.80 12.05
N ILE A 223 44.85 12.77 12.80
CA ILE A 223 44.77 13.38 14.13
C ILE A 223 45.73 12.69 15.10
N ILE A 224 45.75 11.36 15.15
CA ILE A 224 46.64 10.60 16.04
C ILE A 224 48.12 10.88 15.72
N LYS A 225 48.47 11.00 14.44
CA LYS A 225 49.84 11.33 14.03
C LYS A 225 50.20 12.78 14.38
N SER A 226 49.26 13.72 14.31
CA SER A 226 49.52 15.14 14.59
C SER A 226 49.83 15.41 16.08
N GLU A 227 49.24 14.64 17.00
CA GLU A 227 49.51 14.77 18.43
C GLU A 227 50.89 14.24 18.81
N HIS A 228 51.44 13.29 18.06
CA HIS A 228 52.78 12.74 18.32
C HIS A 228 53.95 13.62 17.82
N TYR A 229 53.69 14.67 17.04
CA TYR A 229 54.71 15.64 16.59
C TYR A 229 54.75 16.92 17.42
N THR A 230 53.92 17.03 18.46
CA THR A 230 53.88 18.19 19.36
C THR A 230 54.36 17.80 20.75
N LYS A 231 55.60 17.28 20.83
CA LYS A 231 56.40 17.17 22.06
C LYS A 231 57.87 17.30 21.72
#